data_AF-A0A7Y3DSI9-F1
#
_entry.id   AF-A0A7Y3DSI9-F1
#
_cell.length_a   1.000
_cell.length_b   1.000
_cell.length_c   1.000
_cell.angle_alpha   90.00
_cell.angle_beta   90.00
_cell.angle_gamma   90.00
#
_symmetry.space_group_name_H-M   'P 1'
#
loop_
_entity.id
_entity.type
_entity.pdbx_description
1 polymer ?
#
loop_
_entity_poly.entity_id
_entity_poly.type
_entity_poly.pdbx_seq_one_letter_code
_entity_poly.pdbx_strand_id
1 'polypeptide(L)'
;MMTRRVLLFAPMVVILILIQSYFWVPTYEQQTRGNPGRLNDYIRASIGDATVLNPILSADHSSSEIQAKVFEGLIDRDEELRYRGRLATGWQIHEEAYFYINLFARIQGLNTTEPQAIVDLILDAQKVDKKNDPELLASLDNIKNISVLPPRNFSVIREIKLEKQTEEKKSIRFEVAAPARIKLVLKRVDQDLFNSLAKVLGEDYFSSFPSERYVSTDAVTDRAILASHAREIVPAIEHNPIIMFYLRPGVKFHDGHVFDAHDVQFTYQAIVNPDNLSPRIADYEPIKSVAVIDPLTVRVTYRRLYSPAMSNWAMGILPEHLLNSKALENEALELGEDPNKFNMRQSSFNRHPIGCGPFVFRKWKSDQYILLDRFDDYWEGPSNYKRFIYRIIPDLLTQEMEFYAGTIDIYGEAPGGVPPHQAKRLEKDPRYQSFSGTTFGYYYIGYNMRRKPFDDPKVRRALGMAIDVNKIIKYVLYNQGERITGPFVKQTEFYNQAIEPLPHDPPGALKLLE
;
A
#
# COMPACT_ATOMS: atom_id res chain seq x y z
N MET A 1 59.75 -44.13 5.81
CA MET A 1 59.99 -43.58 4.46
C MET A 1 58.80 -42.76 3.92
N MET A 2 57.56 -43.07 4.34
CA MET A 2 56.34 -42.42 3.86
C MET A 2 56.12 -40.99 4.38
N THR A 3 56.40 -40.73 5.66
CA THR A 3 56.28 -39.39 6.29
C THR A 3 57.19 -38.34 5.66
N ARG A 4 58.42 -38.70 5.27
CA ARG A 4 59.36 -37.78 4.61
C ARG A 4 58.89 -37.38 3.20
N ARG A 5 58.24 -38.29 2.47
CA ARG A 5 57.65 -37.98 1.15
C ARG A 5 56.43 -37.07 1.30
N VAL A 6 55.55 -37.33 2.27
CA VAL A 6 54.37 -36.48 2.51
C VAL A 6 54.78 -35.05 2.87
N LEU A 7 55.78 -34.86 3.72
CA LEU A 7 56.28 -33.53 4.10
C LEU A 7 56.96 -32.76 2.95
N LEU A 8 57.52 -33.46 1.96
CA LEU A 8 58.14 -32.85 0.78
C LEU A 8 57.11 -32.51 -0.32
N PHE A 9 56.11 -33.36 -0.52
CA PHE A 9 55.13 -33.20 -1.60
C PHE A 9 53.90 -32.37 -1.21
N ALA A 10 53.47 -32.39 0.06
CA ALA A 10 52.29 -31.63 0.50
C ALA A 10 52.42 -30.10 0.27
N PRO A 11 53.57 -29.44 0.55
CA PRO A 11 53.74 -28.02 0.25
C PRO A 11 53.67 -27.72 -1.25
N MET A 12 54.23 -28.60 -2.10
CA MET A 12 54.17 -28.42 -3.55
C MET A 12 52.75 -28.54 -4.10
N VAL A 13 51.95 -29.46 -3.56
CA VAL A 13 50.53 -29.60 -3.94
C VAL A 13 49.74 -28.38 -3.50
N VAL A 14 49.97 -27.87 -2.29
CA VAL A 14 49.34 -26.62 -1.81
C VAL A 14 49.75 -25.43 -2.68
N ILE A 15 51.02 -25.30 -3.05
CA ILE A 15 51.50 -24.24 -3.94
C ILE A 15 50.86 -24.36 -5.33
N LEU A 16 50.73 -25.57 -5.88
CA LEU A 16 50.05 -25.79 -7.16
C LEU A 16 48.57 -25.38 -7.11
N ILE A 17 47.87 -25.70 -6.02
CA ILE A 17 46.48 -25.28 -5.81
C ILE A 17 46.39 -23.74 -5.67
N LEU A 18 47.32 -23.11 -4.96
CA LEU A 18 47.36 -21.65 -4.81
C LEU A 18 47.69 -20.93 -6.13
N ILE A 19 48.60 -21.50 -6.95
CA ILE A 19 48.91 -20.97 -8.28
C ILE A 19 47.70 -21.15 -9.22
N GLN A 20 47.03 -22.30 -9.18
CA GLN A 20 45.80 -22.50 -9.94
C GLN A 20 44.70 -21.52 -9.51
N SER A 21 44.57 -21.26 -8.21
CA SER A 21 43.67 -20.25 -7.68
C SER A 21 44.01 -18.84 -8.19
N TYR A 22 45.29 -18.49 -8.27
CA TYR A 22 45.74 -17.20 -8.82
C TYR A 22 45.30 -16.99 -10.29
N PHE A 23 45.27 -18.04 -11.11
CA PHE A 23 44.79 -17.96 -12.50
C PHE A 23 43.27 -18.07 -12.66
N TRP A 24 42.53 -18.46 -11.60
CA TRP A 24 41.06 -18.51 -11.58
C TRP A 24 40.44 -17.29 -10.91
N VAL A 25 41.20 -16.51 -10.14
CA VAL A 25 40.78 -15.21 -9.64
C VAL A 25 40.89 -14.21 -10.81
N PRO A 26 39.80 -13.54 -11.20
CA PRO A 26 39.87 -12.48 -12.21
C PRO A 26 40.94 -11.47 -11.82
N THR A 27 41.82 -11.12 -12.76
CA THR A 27 42.87 -10.14 -12.51
C THR A 27 42.25 -8.81 -12.06
N TYR A 28 42.93 -8.08 -11.17
CA TYR A 28 42.47 -6.76 -10.70
C TYR A 28 42.12 -5.83 -11.87
N GLU A 29 42.81 -5.99 -13.01
CA GLU A 29 42.59 -5.29 -14.28
C GLU A 29 41.25 -5.63 -14.98
N GLN A 30 40.73 -6.85 -14.80
CA GLN A 30 39.38 -7.22 -15.26
C GLN A 30 38.29 -6.74 -14.29
N GLN A 31 38.61 -6.62 -13.00
CA GLN A 31 37.72 -6.06 -11.98
C GLN A 31 37.63 -4.52 -12.06
N THR A 32 38.65 -3.85 -12.59
CA THR A 32 38.69 -2.37 -12.77
C THR A 32 38.27 -1.91 -14.17
N ARG A 33 37.89 -2.82 -15.07
CA ARG A 33 37.13 -2.42 -16.26
C ARG A 33 35.75 -1.99 -15.79
N GLY A 34 35.56 -0.67 -15.63
CA GLY A 34 34.23 -0.08 -15.44
C GLY A 34 33.25 -0.58 -16.50
N ASN A 35 31.94 -0.36 -16.31
CA ASN A 35 30.87 -0.95 -17.13
C ASN A 35 31.11 -0.77 -18.65
N PRO A 36 31.60 -1.80 -19.38
CA PRO A 36 31.91 -1.67 -20.81
C PRO A 36 30.63 -1.63 -21.65
N GLY A 37 29.49 -2.02 -21.08
CA GLY A 37 28.15 -1.92 -21.66
C GLY A 37 27.42 -0.64 -21.26
N ARG A 38 28.08 0.35 -20.65
CA ARG A 38 27.48 1.63 -20.27
C ARG A 38 26.74 2.24 -21.47
N LEU A 39 25.55 2.82 -21.21
CA LEU A 39 24.47 3.16 -22.16
C LEU A 39 23.47 2.03 -22.45
N ASN A 40 23.91 0.77 -22.53
CA ASN A 40 23.00 -0.37 -22.69
C ASN A 40 22.65 -1.02 -21.35
N ASP A 41 23.59 -1.04 -20.42
CA ASP A 41 23.43 -1.66 -19.11
C ASP A 41 23.41 -0.58 -18.03
N TYR A 42 22.38 -0.59 -17.21
CA TYR A 42 22.28 0.22 -16.02
C TYR A 42 22.44 -0.68 -14.79
N ILE A 43 23.56 -0.52 -14.09
CA ILE A 43 23.94 -1.34 -12.94
C ILE A 43 23.71 -0.58 -11.65
N ARG A 44 22.81 -1.09 -10.81
CA ARG A 44 22.54 -0.58 -9.47
C ARG A 44 23.04 -1.58 -8.43
N ALA A 45 23.71 -1.10 -7.39
CA ALA A 45 24.04 -1.90 -6.22
C ALA A 45 22.92 -1.82 -5.16
N SER A 46 22.83 -2.86 -4.33
CA SER A 46 21.91 -2.98 -3.21
C SER A 46 22.59 -3.64 -2.03
N ILE A 47 22.28 -3.21 -0.80
CA ILE A 47 22.81 -3.86 0.41
C ILE A 47 22.08 -5.18 0.74
N GLY A 48 20.91 -5.42 0.16
CA GLY A 48 20.11 -6.63 0.40
C GLY A 48 19.61 -7.27 -0.89
N ASP A 49 19.49 -8.60 -0.90
CA ASP A 49 18.78 -9.32 -1.96
C ASP A 49 17.26 -9.18 -1.77
N ALA A 50 16.51 -9.37 -2.86
CA ALA A 50 15.05 -9.50 -2.79
C ALA A 50 14.67 -10.77 -2.01
N THR A 51 13.46 -10.84 -1.49
CA THR A 51 12.94 -12.05 -0.83
C THR A 51 11.90 -12.75 -1.70
N VAL A 52 11.01 -11.97 -2.34
CA VAL A 52 9.95 -12.44 -3.22
C VAL A 52 9.60 -11.36 -4.23
N LEU A 53 9.46 -11.72 -5.50
CA LEU A 53 9.17 -10.77 -6.57
C LEU A 53 7.67 -10.62 -6.89
N ASN A 54 6.80 -11.33 -6.16
CA ASN A 54 5.37 -11.11 -6.23
C ASN A 54 4.96 -9.92 -5.34
N PRO A 55 4.41 -8.83 -5.92
CA PRO A 55 4.14 -7.58 -5.19
C PRO A 55 3.11 -7.73 -4.08
N ILE A 56 2.20 -8.71 -4.15
CA ILE A 56 1.20 -8.91 -3.11
C ILE A 56 1.74 -9.67 -1.90
N LEU A 57 2.93 -10.28 -2.00
CA LEU A 57 3.53 -11.10 -0.94
C LEU A 57 4.72 -10.41 -0.24
N SER A 58 5.39 -9.46 -0.91
CA SER A 58 6.55 -8.76 -0.36
C SER A 58 6.20 -7.64 0.61
N ALA A 59 7.10 -7.40 1.56
CA ALA A 59 7.06 -6.24 2.47
C ALA A 59 8.42 -5.54 2.63
N ASP A 60 9.44 -5.95 1.86
CA ASP A 60 10.79 -5.39 1.93
C ASP A 60 11.10 -4.45 0.75
N HIS A 61 12.10 -3.59 0.97
CA HIS A 61 12.51 -2.56 0.01
C HIS A 61 13.15 -3.16 -1.25
N SER A 62 14.08 -4.11 -1.11
CA SER A 62 14.82 -4.72 -2.23
C SER A 62 13.89 -5.39 -3.22
N SER A 63 12.89 -6.13 -2.74
CA SER A 63 11.84 -6.73 -3.56
C SER A 63 11.02 -5.65 -4.29
N SER A 64 10.65 -4.58 -3.58
CA SER A 64 9.84 -3.48 -4.14
C SER A 64 10.56 -2.73 -5.26
N GLU A 65 11.89 -2.54 -5.17
CA GLU A 65 12.68 -1.89 -6.23
C GLU A 65 12.60 -2.66 -7.55
N ILE A 66 12.70 -3.98 -7.49
CA ILE A 66 12.59 -4.84 -8.69
C ILE A 66 11.15 -4.86 -9.20
N GLN A 67 10.17 -5.01 -8.31
CA GLN A 67 8.76 -5.05 -8.67
C GLN A 67 8.33 -3.77 -9.39
N ALA A 68 8.81 -2.61 -8.96
CA ALA A 68 8.55 -1.33 -9.61
C ALA A 68 9.12 -1.21 -11.05
N LYS A 69 9.97 -2.15 -11.48
CA LYS A 69 10.44 -2.27 -12.87
C LYS A 69 9.65 -3.29 -13.69
N VAL A 70 9.07 -4.29 -13.03
CA VAL A 70 8.41 -5.43 -13.66
C VAL A 70 6.89 -5.23 -13.77
N PHE A 71 6.27 -4.61 -12.77
CA PHE A 71 4.82 -4.43 -12.66
C PHE A 71 4.41 -2.97 -12.80
N GLU A 72 3.14 -2.75 -13.13
CA GLU A 72 2.50 -1.44 -13.16
C GLU A 72 1.24 -1.46 -12.29
N GLY A 73 0.98 -0.33 -11.62
CA GLY A 73 -0.28 -0.07 -10.95
C GLY A 73 -1.30 0.61 -11.87
N LEU A 74 -2.52 0.82 -11.39
CA LEU A 74 -3.52 1.61 -12.11
C LEU A 74 -3.11 3.08 -12.18
N ILE A 75 -2.51 3.58 -11.09
CA ILE A 75 -2.08 4.96 -10.92
C ILE A 75 -0.74 4.99 -10.18
N ASP A 76 -0.05 6.12 -10.24
CA ASP A 76 1.08 6.43 -9.36
C ASP A 76 1.05 7.93 -8.99
N ARG A 77 2.19 8.47 -8.53
CA ARG A 77 2.34 9.90 -8.28
C ARG A 77 3.39 10.50 -9.22
N ASP A 78 3.11 11.70 -9.71
CA ASP A 78 4.09 12.51 -10.43
C ASP A 78 5.11 13.17 -9.48
N GLU A 79 6.02 13.96 -10.05
CA GLU A 79 7.06 14.68 -9.30
C GLU A 79 6.49 15.71 -8.32
N GLU A 80 5.27 16.20 -8.56
CA GLU A 80 4.52 17.08 -7.66
C GLU A 80 3.63 16.32 -6.68
N LEU A 81 3.79 15.00 -6.54
CA LEU A 81 3.03 14.11 -5.67
C LEU A 81 1.52 14.03 -5.99
N ARG A 82 1.11 14.47 -7.19
CA ARG A 82 -0.27 14.36 -7.66
C ARG A 82 -0.50 12.99 -8.27
N TYR A 83 -1.69 12.44 -8.10
CA TYR A 83 -2.05 11.20 -8.76
C TYR A 83 -2.06 11.37 -10.27
N ARG A 84 -1.37 10.47 -10.99
CA ARG A 84 -1.44 10.37 -12.45
C ARG A 84 -1.79 8.94 -12.86
N GLY A 85 -2.40 8.81 -14.04
CA GLY A 85 -2.80 7.52 -14.59
C GLY A 85 -1.62 6.72 -15.16
N ARG A 86 -1.63 5.40 -14.92
CA ARG A 86 -0.68 4.42 -15.48
C ARG A 86 -1.42 3.43 -16.37
N LEU A 87 -1.77 2.26 -15.82
CA LEU A 87 -2.69 1.33 -16.48
C LEU A 87 -4.11 1.87 -16.57
N ALA A 88 -4.52 2.79 -15.68
CA ALA A 88 -5.73 3.58 -15.85
C ALA A 88 -5.42 4.88 -16.60
N THR A 89 -6.22 5.19 -17.62
CA THR A 89 -6.17 6.48 -18.33
C THR A 89 -6.90 7.59 -17.59
N GLY A 90 -7.81 7.23 -16.68
CA GLY A 90 -8.53 8.15 -15.82
C GLY A 90 -9.44 7.42 -14.84
N TRP A 91 -10.09 8.19 -13.97
CA TRP A 91 -11.03 7.66 -12.99
C TRP A 91 -12.14 8.66 -12.66
N GLN A 92 -13.24 8.15 -12.12
CA GLN A 92 -14.32 8.95 -11.53
C GLN A 92 -14.56 8.48 -10.10
N ILE A 93 -14.70 9.44 -9.18
CA ILE A 93 -15.01 9.16 -7.78
C ILE A 93 -16.38 9.74 -7.48
N HIS A 94 -17.29 8.89 -7.03
CA HIS A 94 -18.62 9.29 -6.61
C HIS A 94 -19.05 8.43 -5.41
N GLU A 95 -20.28 8.61 -4.95
CA GLU A 95 -20.78 7.84 -3.81
C GLU A 95 -22.20 7.33 -4.05
N GLU A 96 -22.46 6.12 -3.58
CA GLU A 96 -23.81 5.63 -3.34
C GLU A 96 -24.03 5.51 -1.83
N ALA A 97 -24.75 6.46 -1.25
CA ALA A 97 -25.06 6.46 0.17
C ALA A 97 -26.45 5.85 0.41
N TYR A 98 -26.63 5.22 1.56
CA TYR A 98 -27.90 4.60 1.93
C TYR A 98 -28.27 4.97 3.36
N PHE A 99 -29.56 5.11 3.63
CA PHE A 99 -30.07 5.13 5.00
C PHE A 99 -31.42 4.44 5.08
N TYR A 100 -31.69 3.77 6.20
CA TYR A 100 -32.97 3.11 6.42
C TYR A 100 -34.06 4.10 6.83
N ILE A 101 -35.30 3.79 6.46
CA ILE A 101 -36.45 4.54 6.96
C ILE A 101 -36.62 4.27 8.45
N ASN A 102 -36.52 5.33 9.26
CA ASN A 102 -36.75 5.25 10.70
C ASN A 102 -38.23 5.48 10.99
N LEU A 103 -38.98 4.39 11.14
CA LEU A 103 -40.41 4.42 11.46
C LEU A 103 -40.73 5.01 12.85
N PHE A 104 -39.71 5.20 13.69
CA PHE A 104 -39.83 5.67 15.07
C PHE A 104 -39.39 7.13 15.25
N ALA A 105 -38.73 7.71 14.25
CA ALA A 105 -38.33 9.11 14.27
C ALA A 105 -39.54 10.03 14.03
N ARG A 106 -39.53 11.19 14.69
CA ARG A 106 -40.47 12.29 14.41
C ARG A 106 -39.79 13.28 13.49
N ILE A 107 -40.33 13.46 12.29
CA ILE A 107 -39.84 14.44 11.31
C ILE A 107 -40.72 15.68 11.40
N GLN A 108 -40.12 16.85 11.57
CA GLN A 108 -40.87 18.09 11.67
C GLN A 108 -41.57 18.40 10.33
N GLY A 109 -42.89 18.59 10.34
CA GLY A 109 -43.68 18.90 9.13
C GLY A 109 -44.14 17.67 8.33
N LEU A 110 -43.82 16.45 8.78
CA LEU A 110 -44.31 15.20 8.18
C LEU A 110 -45.08 14.39 9.21
N ASN A 111 -46.33 14.03 8.87
CA ASN A 111 -47.18 13.17 9.71
C ASN A 111 -47.01 11.67 9.40
N THR A 112 -46.16 11.33 8.43
CA THR A 112 -45.94 9.97 7.95
C THR A 112 -44.46 9.70 7.76
N THR A 113 -44.05 8.45 7.98
CA THR A 113 -42.71 7.93 7.70
C THR A 113 -42.71 7.10 6.41
N GLU A 114 -43.69 7.32 5.53
CA GLU A 114 -43.72 6.71 4.21
C GLU A 114 -42.45 7.05 3.42
N PRO A 115 -41.79 6.05 2.79
CA PRO A 115 -40.51 6.28 2.12
C PRO A 115 -40.55 7.40 1.07
N GLN A 116 -41.65 7.52 0.32
CA GLN A 116 -41.78 8.53 -0.72
C GLN A 116 -41.89 9.94 -0.13
N ALA A 117 -42.58 10.11 1.00
CA ALA A 117 -42.74 11.40 1.64
C ALA A 117 -41.39 11.96 2.16
N ILE A 118 -40.47 11.08 2.58
CA ILE A 118 -39.11 11.46 2.97
C ILE A 118 -38.29 11.89 1.74
N VAL A 119 -38.44 11.19 0.61
CA VAL A 119 -37.81 11.61 -0.66
C VAL A 119 -38.29 12.99 -1.08
N ASP A 120 -39.61 13.22 -1.05
CA ASP A 120 -40.21 14.50 -1.42
C ASP A 120 -39.73 15.63 -0.49
N LEU A 121 -39.61 15.38 0.81
CA LEU A 121 -39.03 16.34 1.76
C LEU A 121 -37.59 16.74 1.41
N ILE A 122 -36.75 15.77 1.04
CA ILE A 122 -35.35 16.05 0.65
C ILE A 122 -35.33 16.85 -0.66
N LEU A 123 -36.18 16.50 -1.64
CA LEU A 123 -36.30 17.21 -2.91
C LEU A 123 -36.84 18.64 -2.73
N ASP A 124 -37.75 18.85 -1.79
CA ASP A 124 -38.24 20.19 -1.47
C ASP A 124 -37.19 21.00 -0.71
N ALA A 125 -36.41 20.36 0.17
CA ALA A 125 -35.27 20.99 0.82
C ALA A 125 -34.19 21.48 -0.16
N GLN A 126 -34.05 20.86 -1.34
CA GLN A 126 -33.18 21.31 -2.43
C GLN A 126 -33.67 22.59 -3.13
N LYS A 127 -34.98 22.88 -3.11
CA LYS A 127 -35.58 24.01 -3.86
C LYS A 127 -35.62 25.31 -3.07
N VAL A 128 -35.47 25.26 -1.75
CA VAL A 128 -35.57 26.45 -0.89
C VAL A 128 -34.28 27.26 -0.98
N ASP A 129 -34.40 28.58 -1.22
CA ASP A 129 -33.28 29.52 -1.15
C ASP A 129 -32.81 29.66 0.31
N LYS A 130 -31.82 28.84 0.70
CA LYS A 130 -31.30 28.79 2.07
C LYS A 130 -29.96 29.50 2.18
N LYS A 131 -29.96 30.82 2.01
CA LYS A 131 -28.78 31.69 2.28
C LYS A 131 -28.15 31.53 3.69
N ASN A 132 -28.79 30.81 4.61
CA ASN A 132 -28.39 30.69 6.01
C ASN A 132 -27.67 29.37 6.37
N ASP A 133 -27.56 28.37 5.48
CA ASP A 133 -26.78 27.14 5.74
C ASP A 133 -26.06 26.62 4.48
N PRO A 134 -24.84 27.10 4.20
CA PRO A 134 -24.10 26.75 2.99
C PRO A 134 -23.64 25.29 2.97
N GLU A 135 -23.39 24.67 4.13
CA GLU A 135 -22.98 23.26 4.22
C GLU A 135 -24.13 22.33 3.84
N LEU A 136 -25.32 22.58 4.39
CA LEU A 136 -26.52 21.84 4.03
C LEU A 136 -26.82 21.94 2.53
N LEU A 137 -26.76 23.14 1.97
CA LEU A 137 -26.97 23.35 0.54
C LEU A 137 -25.93 22.58 -0.29
N ALA A 138 -24.66 22.61 0.10
CA ALA A 138 -23.60 21.89 -0.61
C ALA A 138 -23.85 20.37 -0.64
N SER A 139 -24.31 19.78 0.47
CA SER A 139 -24.68 18.35 0.54
C SER A 139 -25.91 18.04 -0.29
N LEU A 140 -26.96 18.86 -0.21
CA LEU A 140 -28.19 18.65 -0.98
C LEU A 140 -27.96 18.77 -2.49
N ASP A 141 -27.20 19.76 -2.95
CA ASP A 141 -26.83 19.95 -4.36
C ASP A 141 -25.92 18.84 -4.90
N ASN A 142 -25.20 18.16 -4.00
CA ASN A 142 -24.37 17.02 -4.34
C ASN A 142 -25.21 15.77 -4.67
N ILE A 143 -26.45 15.68 -4.20
CA ILE A 143 -27.35 14.55 -4.50
C ILE A 143 -27.81 14.63 -5.97
N LYS A 144 -27.41 13.66 -6.78
CA LYS A 144 -27.77 13.52 -8.20
C LYS A 144 -29.08 12.76 -8.38
N ASN A 145 -29.31 11.70 -7.60
CA ASN A 145 -30.49 10.86 -7.70
C ASN A 145 -30.88 10.31 -6.33
N ILE A 146 -32.20 10.16 -6.10
CA ILE A 146 -32.79 9.59 -4.89
C ILE A 146 -33.76 8.51 -5.32
N SER A 147 -33.66 7.32 -4.71
CA SER A 147 -34.58 6.22 -5.00
C SER A 147 -34.90 5.43 -3.74
N VAL A 148 -36.16 5.01 -3.60
CA VAL A 148 -36.61 4.11 -2.54
C VAL A 148 -36.28 2.67 -2.93
N LEU A 149 -35.63 1.95 -2.02
CA LEU A 149 -35.44 0.50 -2.11
C LEU A 149 -36.43 -0.18 -1.15
N PRO A 150 -37.15 -1.22 -1.60
CA PRO A 150 -38.16 -1.88 -0.79
C PRO A 150 -37.54 -2.61 0.42
N PRO A 151 -38.36 -2.92 1.45
CA PRO A 151 -37.94 -3.80 2.53
C PRO A 151 -37.43 -5.14 2.00
N ARG A 152 -36.47 -5.74 2.70
CA ARG A 152 -35.88 -7.02 2.29
C ARG A 152 -35.59 -7.91 3.48
N ASN A 153 -35.83 -9.21 3.29
CA ASN A 153 -35.45 -10.23 4.24
C ASN A 153 -34.20 -10.97 3.73
N PHE A 154 -33.22 -11.16 4.59
CA PHE A 154 -32.00 -11.90 4.27
C PHE A 154 -31.37 -12.49 5.53
N SER A 155 -30.47 -13.46 5.36
CA SER A 155 -29.68 -13.99 6.46
C SER A 155 -28.21 -13.63 6.31
N VAL A 156 -27.53 -13.42 7.44
CA VAL A 156 -26.09 -13.14 7.50
C VAL A 156 -25.46 -14.11 8.48
N ILE A 157 -24.36 -14.73 8.08
CA ILE A 157 -23.53 -15.55 8.98
C ILE A 157 -22.38 -14.68 9.46
N ARG A 158 -22.18 -14.60 10.78
CA ARG A 158 -21.03 -13.94 11.39
C ARG A 158 -20.34 -14.85 12.39
N GLU A 159 -19.03 -14.73 12.44
CA GLU A 159 -18.22 -15.32 13.50
C GLU A 159 -18.20 -14.41 14.72
N ILE A 160 -18.69 -14.90 15.86
CA ILE A 160 -18.81 -14.11 17.09
C ILE A 160 -18.11 -14.83 18.24
N LYS A 161 -17.44 -14.04 19.08
CA LYS A 161 -16.98 -14.48 20.40
C LYS A 161 -18.13 -14.34 21.39
N LEU A 162 -18.67 -15.46 21.86
CA LEU A 162 -19.81 -15.47 22.80
C LEU A 162 -19.40 -15.05 24.22
N GLU A 163 -18.12 -15.16 24.57
CA GLU A 163 -17.58 -14.76 25.87
C GLU A 163 -16.30 -13.92 25.70
N LYS A 164 -16.10 -12.92 26.58
CA LYS A 164 -14.94 -12.00 26.52
C LYS A 164 -13.58 -12.68 26.74
N GLN A 165 -13.55 -13.91 27.25
CA GLN A 165 -12.32 -14.63 27.64
C GLN A 165 -11.98 -15.84 26.75
N THR A 166 -12.83 -16.22 25.80
CA THR A 166 -12.55 -17.33 24.89
C THR A 166 -12.09 -16.83 23.52
N GLU A 167 -11.09 -17.49 22.94
CA GLU A 167 -10.65 -17.22 21.56
C GLU A 167 -11.55 -17.88 20.51
N GLU A 168 -12.40 -18.81 20.95
CA GLU A 168 -13.26 -19.61 20.09
C GLU A 168 -14.41 -18.78 19.52
N LYS A 169 -14.37 -18.57 18.21
CA LYS A 169 -15.45 -17.91 17.46
C LYS A 169 -16.45 -18.96 17.00
N LYS A 170 -17.75 -18.70 17.21
CA LYS A 170 -18.82 -19.52 16.63
C LYS A 170 -19.46 -18.80 15.46
N SER A 171 -19.72 -19.54 14.39
CA SER A 171 -20.52 -19.07 13.25
C SER A 171 -22.00 -19.04 13.64
N ILE A 172 -22.57 -17.85 13.70
CA ILE A 172 -23.97 -17.61 14.07
C ILE A 172 -24.70 -17.03 12.87
N ARG A 173 -25.88 -17.59 12.58
CA ARG A 173 -26.80 -17.06 11.59
C ARG A 173 -27.72 -16.03 12.25
N PHE A 174 -27.82 -14.87 11.62
CA PHE A 174 -28.77 -13.81 11.92
C PHE A 174 -29.80 -13.75 10.81
N GLU A 175 -31.08 -13.76 11.18
CA GLU A 175 -32.17 -13.45 10.29
C GLU A 175 -32.45 -11.94 10.36
N VAL A 176 -32.62 -11.33 9.19
CA VAL A 176 -32.75 -9.87 9.07
C VAL A 176 -34.02 -9.54 8.31
N ALA A 177 -34.89 -8.75 8.91
CA ALA A 177 -36.09 -8.17 8.29
C ALA A 177 -35.88 -6.66 8.13
N ALA A 178 -35.04 -6.27 7.18
CA ALA A 178 -34.63 -4.87 7.04
C ALA A 178 -35.77 -4.02 6.43
N PRO A 179 -36.03 -2.81 6.97
CA PRO A 179 -37.07 -1.94 6.44
C PRO A 179 -36.67 -1.37 5.07
N ALA A 180 -37.57 -0.60 4.47
CA ALA A 180 -37.24 0.18 3.28
C ALA A 180 -36.04 1.09 3.55
N ARG A 181 -35.26 1.39 2.51
CA ARG A 181 -34.12 2.30 2.60
C ARG A 181 -34.07 3.25 1.42
N ILE A 182 -33.55 4.44 1.64
CA ILE A 182 -33.30 5.41 0.58
C ILE A 182 -31.88 5.22 0.08
N LYS A 183 -31.73 5.13 -1.24
CA LYS A 183 -30.45 5.20 -1.95
C LYS A 183 -30.28 6.61 -2.48
N LEU A 184 -29.14 7.22 -2.16
CA LEU A 184 -28.68 8.50 -2.66
C LEU A 184 -27.47 8.26 -3.57
N VAL A 185 -27.53 8.77 -4.81
CA VAL A 185 -26.37 8.81 -5.70
C VAL A 185 -25.82 10.22 -5.66
N LEU A 186 -24.57 10.38 -5.22
CA LEU A 186 -23.92 11.68 -5.11
C LEU A 186 -23.01 11.95 -6.30
N LYS A 187 -22.73 13.23 -6.59
CA LYS A 187 -21.77 13.65 -7.61
C LYS A 187 -20.32 13.46 -7.15
N ARG A 188 -20.06 13.64 -5.85
CA ARG A 188 -18.78 13.43 -5.16
C ARG A 188 -19.03 12.82 -3.77
N VAL A 189 -18.00 12.24 -3.18
CA VAL A 189 -18.04 11.74 -1.79
C VAL A 189 -18.30 12.90 -0.84
N ASP A 190 -19.21 12.72 0.11
CA ASP A 190 -19.56 13.72 1.12
C ASP A 190 -19.55 13.09 2.52
N GLN A 191 -18.52 13.42 3.29
CA GLN A 191 -18.35 12.89 4.65
C GLN A 191 -19.40 13.40 5.64
N ASP A 192 -20.00 14.55 5.36
CA ASP A 192 -20.93 15.26 6.23
C ASP A 192 -22.38 15.08 5.79
N LEU A 193 -22.63 14.29 4.74
CA LEU A 193 -23.95 14.06 4.14
C LEU A 193 -25.04 13.81 5.18
N PHE A 194 -24.81 12.87 6.10
CA PHE A 194 -25.82 12.49 7.08
C PHE A 194 -25.96 13.51 8.21
N ASN A 195 -24.91 14.26 8.54
CA ASN A 195 -25.01 15.40 9.46
C ASN A 195 -25.90 16.49 8.84
N SER A 196 -25.71 16.78 7.55
CA SER A 196 -26.55 17.72 6.79
C SER A 196 -27.99 17.22 6.69
N LEU A 197 -28.22 15.95 6.35
CA LEU A 197 -29.57 15.39 6.25
C LEU A 197 -30.29 15.35 7.60
N ALA A 198 -29.57 15.20 8.72
CA ALA A 198 -30.17 15.25 10.07
C ALA A 198 -30.83 16.62 10.34
N LYS A 199 -30.27 17.72 9.83
CA LYS A 199 -30.90 19.06 9.92
C LYS A 199 -32.26 19.14 9.22
N VAL A 200 -32.53 18.25 8.25
CA VAL A 200 -33.80 18.18 7.50
C VAL A 200 -34.75 17.14 8.08
N LEU A 201 -34.21 15.97 8.45
CA LEU A 201 -35.00 14.83 8.93
C LEU A 201 -35.23 14.83 10.45
N GLY A 202 -34.50 15.66 11.18
CA GLY A 202 -34.42 15.70 12.64
C GLY A 202 -33.06 15.22 13.13
N GLU A 203 -32.47 15.95 14.09
CA GLU A 203 -31.12 15.68 14.63
C GLU A 203 -30.94 14.24 15.12
N ASP A 204 -31.98 13.67 15.72
CA ASP A 204 -31.96 12.31 16.24
C ASP A 204 -32.40 11.24 15.23
N TYR A 205 -32.68 11.59 13.98
CA TYR A 205 -33.27 10.66 13.01
C TYR A 205 -32.41 9.40 12.81
N PHE A 206 -31.10 9.57 12.65
CA PHE A 206 -30.18 8.45 12.45
C PHE A 206 -29.75 7.80 13.77
N SER A 207 -29.54 8.60 14.83
CA SER A 207 -29.09 8.10 16.14
C SER A 207 -30.15 7.26 16.87
N SER A 208 -31.44 7.53 16.61
CA SER A 208 -32.58 6.81 17.20
C SER A 208 -32.99 5.55 16.43
N PHE A 209 -32.30 5.18 15.35
CA PHE A 209 -32.70 4.03 14.51
C PHE A 209 -32.50 2.68 15.26
N PRO A 210 -33.57 1.91 15.53
CA PRO A 210 -33.50 0.73 16.39
C PRO A 210 -33.10 -0.52 15.59
N SER A 211 -31.81 -0.67 15.30
CA SER A 211 -31.26 -1.76 14.47
C SER A 211 -31.62 -3.15 15.00
N GLU A 212 -31.67 -3.30 16.33
CA GLU A 212 -32.00 -4.54 17.04
C GLU A 212 -33.42 -5.05 16.82
N ARG A 213 -34.35 -4.21 16.35
CA ARG A 213 -35.71 -4.64 16.01
C ARG A 213 -35.79 -5.40 14.69
N TYR A 214 -34.77 -5.28 13.85
CA TYR A 214 -34.74 -5.86 12.50
C TYR A 214 -33.85 -7.09 12.40
N VAL A 215 -33.20 -7.50 13.49
CA VAL A 215 -32.24 -8.60 13.52
C VAL A 215 -32.62 -9.58 14.61
N SER A 216 -32.75 -10.86 14.26
CA SER A 216 -33.05 -11.94 15.20
C SER A 216 -32.07 -13.12 15.06
N THR A 217 -31.81 -13.79 16.17
CA THR A 217 -31.05 -15.04 16.22
C THR A 217 -31.41 -15.80 17.49
N ASP A 218 -31.45 -17.13 17.41
CA ASP A 218 -31.70 -18.00 18.56
C ASP A 218 -30.43 -18.27 19.38
N ALA A 219 -29.25 -17.92 18.83
CA ALA A 219 -27.96 -18.30 19.40
C ALA A 219 -27.38 -17.27 20.39
N VAL A 220 -27.91 -16.04 20.42
CA VAL A 220 -27.38 -14.94 21.25
C VAL A 220 -28.48 -14.44 22.20
N THR A 221 -28.32 -14.75 23.49
CA THR A 221 -29.27 -14.33 24.54
C THR A 221 -28.92 -12.98 25.16
N ASP A 222 -27.65 -12.56 25.08
CA ASP A 222 -27.19 -11.26 25.56
C ASP A 222 -27.64 -10.13 24.60
N ARG A 223 -28.51 -9.25 25.12
CA ARG A 223 -29.07 -8.12 24.36
C ARG A 223 -28.02 -7.10 23.93
N ALA A 224 -26.97 -6.88 24.71
CA ALA A 224 -25.93 -5.91 24.38
C ALA A 224 -25.08 -6.41 23.20
N ILE A 225 -24.76 -7.71 23.20
CA ILE A 225 -24.04 -8.36 22.09
C ILE A 225 -24.91 -8.33 20.82
N LEU A 226 -26.19 -8.70 20.94
CA LEU A 226 -27.14 -8.64 19.82
C LEU A 226 -27.26 -7.21 19.26
N ALA A 227 -27.43 -6.20 20.11
CA ALA A 227 -27.54 -4.80 19.68
C ALA A 227 -26.26 -4.28 19.01
N SER A 228 -25.08 -4.73 19.43
CA SER A 228 -23.82 -4.39 18.77
C SER A 228 -23.77 -4.94 17.35
N HIS A 229 -24.05 -6.23 17.17
CA HIS A 229 -24.06 -6.84 15.84
C HIS A 229 -25.20 -6.35 14.97
N ALA A 230 -26.37 -6.06 15.54
CA ALA A 230 -27.48 -5.51 14.79
C ALA A 230 -27.13 -4.17 14.15
N ARG A 231 -26.40 -3.28 14.85
CA ARG A 231 -25.91 -2.00 14.30
C ARG A 231 -24.91 -2.16 13.17
N GLU A 232 -24.15 -3.25 13.15
CA GLU A 232 -23.22 -3.57 12.04
C GLU A 232 -23.93 -4.23 10.84
N ILE A 233 -25.00 -4.99 11.09
CA ILE A 233 -25.75 -5.72 10.05
C ILE A 233 -26.75 -4.78 9.35
N VAL A 234 -27.45 -3.95 10.12
CA VAL A 234 -28.44 -2.97 9.65
C VAL A 234 -28.08 -1.59 10.21
N PRO A 235 -26.97 -0.98 9.76
CA PRO A 235 -26.60 0.36 10.21
C PRO A 235 -27.62 1.38 9.74
N ALA A 236 -27.89 2.41 10.55
CA ALA A 236 -28.82 3.48 10.18
C ALA A 236 -28.44 4.17 8.86
N ILE A 237 -27.14 4.34 8.64
CA ILE A 237 -26.51 5.00 7.50
C ILE A 237 -25.38 4.14 6.92
N GLU A 238 -25.13 4.27 5.63
CA GLU A 238 -24.09 3.53 4.91
C GLU A 238 -23.47 4.45 3.85
N HIS A 239 -22.18 4.75 4.01
CA HIS A 239 -21.37 5.38 2.97
C HIS A 239 -20.79 4.28 2.06
N ASN A 240 -21.05 4.33 0.76
CA ASN A 240 -20.32 3.51 -0.21
C ASN A 240 -19.66 4.38 -1.29
N PRO A 241 -18.47 4.95 -1.01
CA PRO A 241 -17.63 5.57 -2.02
C PRO A 241 -17.32 4.59 -3.15
N ILE A 242 -17.31 5.07 -4.38
CA ILE A 242 -17.05 4.30 -5.58
C ILE A 242 -15.97 4.98 -6.39
N ILE A 243 -15.00 4.18 -6.83
CA ILE A 243 -14.00 4.58 -7.81
C ILE A 243 -14.22 3.77 -9.08
N MET A 244 -14.49 4.46 -10.17
CA MET A 244 -14.56 3.89 -11.52
C MET A 244 -13.21 4.14 -12.18
N PHE A 245 -12.47 3.09 -12.54
CA PHE A 245 -11.23 3.19 -13.30
C PHE A 245 -11.49 2.86 -14.78
N TYR A 246 -10.92 3.67 -15.68
CA TYR A 246 -10.93 3.43 -17.12
C TYR A 246 -9.54 2.99 -17.57
N LEU A 247 -9.41 1.76 -18.05
CA LEU A 247 -8.14 1.12 -18.34
C LEU A 247 -7.60 1.48 -19.72
N ARG A 248 -6.27 1.45 -19.85
CA ARG A 248 -5.56 1.70 -21.09
C ARG A 248 -5.72 0.48 -22.02
N PRO A 249 -6.24 0.66 -23.24
CA PRO A 249 -6.38 -0.44 -24.19
C PRO A 249 -5.01 -0.90 -24.71
N GLY A 250 -4.88 -2.20 -24.97
CA GLY A 250 -3.74 -2.77 -25.71
C GLY A 250 -2.44 -2.88 -24.92
N VAL A 251 -2.45 -2.64 -23.61
CA VAL A 251 -1.30 -2.96 -22.75
C VAL A 251 -1.09 -4.47 -22.75
N LYS A 252 0.17 -4.90 -22.86
CA LYS A 252 0.55 -6.31 -22.82
C LYS A 252 1.36 -6.62 -21.57
N PHE A 253 1.14 -7.80 -21.01
CA PHE A 253 2.11 -8.46 -20.16
C PHE A 253 3.35 -8.88 -20.97
N HIS A 254 4.44 -9.19 -20.27
CA HIS A 254 5.72 -9.56 -20.89
C HIS A 254 5.67 -10.85 -21.73
N ASP A 255 4.65 -11.68 -21.54
CA ASP A 255 4.38 -12.88 -22.34
C ASP A 255 3.45 -12.63 -23.55
N GLY A 256 3.01 -11.38 -23.74
CA GLY A 256 2.14 -10.97 -24.83
C GLY A 256 0.64 -11.04 -24.53
N HIS A 257 0.22 -11.56 -23.36
CA HIS A 257 -1.20 -11.50 -22.95
C HIS A 257 -1.65 -10.04 -22.79
N VAL A 258 -2.89 -9.74 -23.17
CA VAL A 258 -3.43 -8.38 -23.08
C VAL A 258 -3.97 -8.14 -21.68
N PHE A 259 -3.54 -7.07 -21.04
CA PHE A 259 -4.04 -6.64 -19.74
C PHE A 259 -5.48 -6.14 -19.84
N ASP A 260 -6.34 -6.55 -18.91
CA ASP A 260 -7.73 -6.09 -18.81
C ASP A 260 -8.28 -5.98 -17.38
N ALA A 261 -9.56 -5.67 -17.26
CA ALA A 261 -10.26 -5.49 -15.98
C ALA A 261 -10.32 -6.74 -15.09
N HIS A 262 -10.21 -7.95 -15.66
CA HIS A 262 -10.17 -9.19 -14.90
C HIS A 262 -8.87 -9.33 -14.11
N ASP A 263 -7.73 -8.87 -14.64
CA ASP A 263 -6.45 -8.85 -13.91
C ASP A 263 -6.52 -7.97 -12.66
N VAL A 264 -7.23 -6.84 -12.76
CA VAL A 264 -7.44 -5.92 -11.62
C VAL A 264 -8.31 -6.57 -10.56
N GLN A 265 -9.42 -7.17 -10.98
CA GLN A 265 -10.31 -7.90 -10.06
C GLN A 265 -9.57 -9.07 -9.40
N PHE A 266 -8.81 -9.84 -10.17
CA PHE A 266 -8.01 -10.96 -9.70
C PHE A 266 -6.97 -10.51 -8.69
N THR A 267 -6.23 -9.43 -8.98
CA THR A 267 -5.22 -8.88 -8.06
C THR A 267 -5.83 -8.53 -6.70
N TYR A 268 -6.99 -7.88 -6.69
CA TYR A 268 -7.73 -7.63 -5.45
C TYR A 268 -8.09 -8.93 -4.71
N GLN A 269 -8.67 -9.90 -5.42
CA GLN A 269 -9.07 -11.19 -4.85
C GLN A 269 -7.88 -11.94 -4.27
N ALA A 270 -6.74 -11.92 -4.96
CA ALA A 270 -5.51 -12.53 -4.51
C ALA A 270 -4.96 -11.86 -3.24
N ILE A 271 -5.04 -10.53 -3.12
CA ILE A 271 -4.62 -9.80 -1.91
C ILE A 271 -5.48 -10.18 -0.71
N VAL A 272 -6.82 -10.23 -0.88
CA VAL A 272 -7.74 -10.50 0.24
C VAL A 272 -7.93 -11.99 0.54
N ASN A 273 -7.36 -12.88 -0.27
CA ASN A 273 -7.38 -14.31 0.00
C ASN A 273 -6.50 -14.62 1.23
N PRO A 274 -7.06 -15.17 2.34
CA PRO A 274 -6.29 -15.46 3.54
C PRO A 274 -5.16 -16.48 3.32
N ASP A 275 -5.27 -17.38 2.34
CA ASP A 275 -4.25 -18.39 2.07
C ASP A 275 -2.95 -17.78 1.54
N ASN A 276 -3.04 -16.61 0.91
CA ASN A 276 -1.88 -15.89 0.37
C ASN A 276 -1.12 -15.14 1.46
N LEU A 277 -1.73 -14.90 2.63
CA LEU A 277 -1.12 -14.17 3.76
C LEU A 277 -0.50 -12.82 3.34
N SER A 278 -1.17 -12.09 2.45
CA SER A 278 -0.66 -10.81 1.96
C SER A 278 -0.50 -9.81 3.12
N PRO A 279 0.63 -9.10 3.24
CA PRO A 279 0.78 -8.02 4.20
C PRO A 279 -0.15 -6.83 3.91
N ARG A 280 -0.82 -6.81 2.74
CA ARG A 280 -1.69 -5.72 2.26
C ARG A 280 -3.17 -5.93 2.55
N ILE A 281 -3.56 -7.03 3.21
CA ILE A 281 -4.97 -7.34 3.51
C ILE A 281 -5.68 -6.15 4.19
N ALA A 282 -5.03 -5.50 5.14
CA ALA A 282 -5.60 -4.38 5.88
C ALA A 282 -5.90 -3.15 4.99
N ASP A 283 -5.09 -2.92 3.95
CA ASP A 283 -5.26 -1.81 3.02
C ASP A 283 -6.48 -2.04 2.12
N TYR A 284 -6.78 -3.29 1.79
CA TYR A 284 -7.86 -3.68 0.88
C TYR A 284 -9.14 -4.15 1.58
N GLU A 285 -9.11 -4.40 2.90
CA GLU A 285 -10.30 -4.73 3.71
C GLU A 285 -11.46 -3.72 3.56
N PRO A 286 -11.23 -2.39 3.47
CA PRO A 286 -12.31 -1.43 3.30
C PRO A 286 -13.10 -1.60 2.00
N ILE A 287 -12.59 -2.35 1.02
CA ILE A 287 -13.27 -2.61 -0.25
C ILE A 287 -14.42 -3.60 -0.03
N LYS A 288 -15.59 -3.20 -0.53
CA LYS A 288 -16.81 -4.00 -0.55
C LYS A 288 -16.82 -4.97 -1.72
N SER A 289 -16.45 -4.48 -2.89
CA SER A 289 -16.39 -5.25 -4.13
C SER A 289 -15.54 -4.57 -5.20
N VAL A 290 -14.96 -5.38 -6.07
CA VAL A 290 -14.35 -4.97 -7.34
C VAL A 290 -15.10 -5.70 -8.45
N ALA A 291 -15.82 -4.94 -9.27
CA ALA A 291 -16.63 -5.48 -10.36
C ALA A 291 -16.06 -5.07 -11.71
N VAL A 292 -15.98 -6.05 -12.62
CA VAL A 292 -15.71 -5.81 -14.04
C VAL A 292 -17.01 -5.37 -14.70
N ILE A 293 -17.05 -4.16 -15.23
CA ILE A 293 -18.20 -3.65 -15.99
C ILE A 293 -18.07 -4.04 -17.45
N ASP A 294 -16.86 -3.91 -17.98
CA ASP A 294 -16.41 -4.33 -19.29
C ASP A 294 -14.87 -4.50 -19.24
N PRO A 295 -14.20 -5.04 -20.28
CA PRO A 295 -12.77 -5.31 -20.25
C PRO A 295 -11.88 -4.10 -19.91
N LEU A 296 -12.36 -2.86 -20.09
CA LEU A 296 -11.60 -1.65 -19.83
C LEU A 296 -12.20 -0.78 -18.72
N THR A 297 -13.17 -1.29 -17.95
CA THR A 297 -13.82 -0.53 -16.89
C THR A 297 -13.98 -1.35 -15.62
N VAL A 298 -13.35 -0.87 -14.54
CA VAL A 298 -13.41 -1.48 -13.21
C VAL A 298 -14.17 -0.59 -12.25
N ARG A 299 -15.13 -1.16 -11.52
CA ARG A 299 -15.88 -0.49 -10.46
C ARG A 299 -15.45 -1.01 -9.10
N VAL A 300 -14.80 -0.15 -8.32
CA VAL A 300 -14.41 -0.44 -6.93
C VAL A 300 -15.42 0.24 -6.00
N THR A 301 -16.08 -0.54 -5.14
CA THR A 301 -17.01 -0.01 -4.13
C THR A 301 -16.40 -0.20 -2.74
N TYR A 302 -16.39 0.83 -1.91
CA TYR A 302 -15.89 0.79 -0.54
C TYR A 302 -17.06 0.63 0.46
N ARG A 303 -16.79 0.05 1.63
CA ARG A 303 -17.76 -0.16 2.72
C ARG A 303 -17.93 1.07 3.62
N ARG A 304 -16.99 2.02 3.52
CA ARG A 304 -16.87 3.21 4.36
C ARG A 304 -15.95 4.23 3.70
N LEU A 305 -15.98 5.46 4.20
CA LEU A 305 -15.00 6.49 3.85
C LEU A 305 -13.58 6.00 4.19
N TYR A 306 -12.67 6.07 3.22
CA TYR A 306 -11.31 5.58 3.39
C TYR A 306 -10.34 6.45 2.60
N SER A 307 -9.66 7.35 3.29
CA SER A 307 -8.76 8.35 2.69
C SER A 307 -7.63 7.72 1.83
N PRO A 308 -6.97 6.62 2.23
CA PRO A 308 -5.91 5.98 1.42
C PRO A 308 -6.41 5.23 0.17
N ALA A 309 -7.71 5.25 -0.14
CA ALA A 309 -8.32 4.46 -1.20
C ALA A 309 -7.55 4.53 -2.53
N MET A 310 -7.16 5.73 -2.95
CA MET A 310 -6.43 5.95 -4.21
C MET A 310 -5.04 5.31 -4.19
N SER A 311 -4.23 5.55 -3.15
CA SER A 311 -2.85 5.08 -3.09
C SER A 311 -2.70 3.55 -3.16
N ASN A 312 -3.73 2.81 -2.76
CA ASN A 312 -3.68 1.34 -2.79
C ASN A 312 -3.59 0.81 -4.22
N TRP A 313 -4.18 1.52 -5.19
CA TRP A 313 -4.19 1.14 -6.61
C TRP A 313 -2.89 1.47 -7.36
N ALA A 314 -1.85 1.92 -6.64
CA ALA A 314 -0.48 1.93 -7.13
C ALA A 314 0.22 0.56 -7.02
N MET A 315 -0.45 -0.43 -6.42
CA MET A 315 0.01 -1.81 -6.37
C MET A 315 0.18 -2.39 -7.78
N GLY A 316 1.26 -3.15 -7.99
CA GLY A 316 1.49 -3.87 -9.24
C GLY A 316 0.39 -4.89 -9.53
N ILE A 317 -0.21 -4.82 -10.72
CA ILE A 317 -1.26 -5.74 -11.16
C ILE A 317 -0.66 -7.10 -11.53
N LEU A 318 -1.29 -8.16 -11.02
CA LEU A 318 -0.93 -9.55 -11.30
C LEU A 318 -1.64 -10.08 -12.55
N PRO A 319 -0.98 -10.91 -13.37
CA PRO A 319 -1.60 -11.59 -14.50
C PRO A 319 -2.53 -12.72 -14.01
N GLU A 320 -3.83 -12.58 -14.22
CA GLU A 320 -4.83 -13.59 -13.82
C GLU A 320 -4.55 -14.94 -14.49
N HIS A 321 -4.19 -14.91 -15.77
CA HIS A 321 -4.01 -16.11 -16.58
C HIS A 321 -2.85 -17.01 -16.14
N LEU A 322 -1.91 -16.49 -15.34
CA LEU A 322 -0.77 -17.25 -14.79
C LEU A 322 -0.95 -17.66 -13.33
N LEU A 323 -1.89 -17.04 -12.62
CA LEU A 323 -1.99 -17.14 -11.16
C LEU A 323 -3.38 -17.51 -10.65
N ASN A 324 -4.36 -17.67 -11.54
CA ASN A 324 -5.66 -18.21 -11.17
C ASN A 324 -5.55 -19.66 -10.68
N SER A 325 -6.63 -20.18 -10.09
CA SER A 325 -6.64 -21.53 -9.51
C SER A 325 -6.25 -22.61 -10.51
N LYS A 326 -6.59 -22.45 -11.80
CA LYS A 326 -6.25 -23.44 -12.82
C LYS A 326 -4.78 -23.40 -13.19
N ALA A 327 -4.20 -22.22 -13.31
CA ALA A 327 -2.78 -22.05 -13.57
C ALA A 327 -1.92 -22.61 -12.42
N LEU A 328 -2.30 -22.32 -11.18
CA LEU A 328 -1.61 -22.87 -10.00
C LEU A 328 -1.77 -24.40 -9.88
N GLU A 329 -2.94 -24.95 -10.21
CA GLU A 329 -3.15 -26.40 -10.27
C GLU A 329 -2.22 -27.06 -11.30
N ASN A 330 -2.14 -26.48 -12.50
CA ASN A 330 -1.27 -26.99 -13.56
C ASN A 330 0.22 -26.90 -13.16
N GLU A 331 0.64 -25.78 -12.58
CA GLU A 331 2.01 -25.61 -12.07
C GLU A 331 2.34 -26.66 -11.00
N ALA A 332 1.42 -26.92 -10.06
CA ALA A 332 1.60 -27.95 -9.04
C ALA A 332 1.84 -29.33 -9.66
N LEU A 333 1.03 -29.71 -10.66
CA LEU A 333 1.16 -30.97 -11.37
C LEU A 333 2.49 -31.08 -12.13
N GLU A 334 2.94 -30.00 -12.77
CA GLU A 334 4.23 -29.95 -13.48
C GLU A 334 5.42 -30.11 -12.52
N LEU A 335 5.32 -29.56 -11.31
CA LEU A 335 6.34 -29.66 -10.27
C LEU A 335 6.26 -30.97 -9.45
N GLY A 336 5.22 -31.78 -9.64
CA GLY A 336 4.98 -33.00 -8.86
C GLY A 336 4.51 -32.73 -7.43
N GLU A 337 3.94 -31.55 -7.17
CA GLU A 337 3.37 -31.13 -5.90
C GLU A 337 1.88 -31.48 -5.81
N ASP A 338 1.33 -31.54 -4.59
CA ASP A 338 -0.11 -31.77 -4.37
C ASP A 338 -0.91 -30.49 -4.67
N PRO A 339 -1.79 -30.46 -5.70
CA PRO A 339 -2.55 -29.26 -6.06
C PRO A 339 -3.44 -28.73 -4.94
N ASN A 340 -3.83 -29.56 -3.97
CA ASN A 340 -4.65 -29.11 -2.84
C ASN A 340 -3.85 -28.36 -1.77
N LYS A 341 -2.51 -28.44 -1.82
CA LYS A 341 -1.59 -27.79 -0.88
C LYS A 341 -0.69 -26.75 -1.55
N PHE A 342 -0.76 -26.64 -2.87
CA PHE A 342 -0.02 -25.68 -3.65
C PHE A 342 -0.84 -24.40 -3.81
N ASN A 343 -0.26 -23.28 -3.43
CA ASN A 343 -0.86 -21.96 -3.58
C ASN A 343 0.17 -20.94 -4.12
N MET A 344 -0.28 -19.70 -4.28
CA MET A 344 0.52 -18.63 -4.85
C MET A 344 1.86 -18.41 -4.13
N ARG A 345 1.97 -18.74 -2.84
CA ARG A 345 3.21 -18.58 -2.06
C ARG A 345 4.29 -19.59 -2.44
N GLN A 346 3.92 -20.71 -3.07
CA GLN A 346 4.84 -21.74 -3.56
C GLN A 346 5.15 -21.59 -5.05
N SER A 347 4.37 -20.78 -5.78
CA SER A 347 4.55 -20.58 -7.22
C SER A 347 5.95 -20.10 -7.58
N SER A 348 6.48 -20.63 -8.68
CA SER A 348 7.73 -20.19 -9.31
C SER A 348 7.68 -18.73 -9.75
N PHE A 349 6.48 -18.17 -9.93
CA PHE A 349 6.23 -16.75 -10.20
C PHE A 349 6.91 -15.84 -9.16
N ASN A 350 7.03 -16.29 -7.92
CA ASN A 350 7.68 -15.56 -6.83
C ASN A 350 9.17 -15.28 -7.08
N ARG A 351 9.80 -16.03 -7.99
CA ARG A 351 11.19 -15.79 -8.44
C ARG A 351 11.32 -15.54 -9.94
N HIS A 352 10.25 -15.73 -10.71
CA HIS A 352 10.19 -15.52 -12.16
C HIS A 352 8.92 -14.74 -12.54
N PRO A 353 8.79 -13.49 -12.08
CA PRO A 353 7.58 -12.71 -12.28
C PRO A 353 7.37 -12.34 -13.75
N ILE A 354 6.11 -12.30 -14.16
CA ILE A 354 5.66 -11.68 -15.41
C ILE A 354 4.76 -10.52 -15.04
N GLY A 355 5.08 -9.33 -15.56
CA GLY A 355 4.26 -8.13 -15.35
C GLY A 355 4.04 -7.39 -16.67
N CYS A 356 3.64 -6.13 -16.57
CA CYS A 356 3.38 -5.25 -17.72
C CYS A 356 4.18 -3.94 -17.63
N GLY A 357 5.21 -3.92 -16.78
CA GLY A 357 6.13 -2.80 -16.59
C GLY A 357 7.24 -2.73 -17.65
N PRO A 358 8.14 -1.74 -17.53
CA PRO A 358 9.14 -1.43 -18.55
C PRO A 358 10.27 -2.47 -18.69
N PHE A 359 10.43 -3.39 -17.74
CA PHE A 359 11.47 -4.41 -17.78
C PHE A 359 10.92 -5.82 -17.53
N VAL A 360 11.35 -6.75 -18.38
CA VAL A 360 11.08 -8.18 -18.30
C VAL A 360 12.11 -8.85 -17.40
N PHE A 361 11.65 -9.67 -16.46
CA PHE A 361 12.54 -10.49 -15.65
C PHE A 361 13.32 -11.50 -16.50
N ARG A 362 14.63 -11.63 -16.25
CA ARG A 362 15.47 -12.64 -16.93
C ARG A 362 16.07 -13.65 -15.99
N LYS A 363 16.73 -13.19 -14.93
CA LYS A 363 17.48 -14.09 -14.07
C LYS A 363 17.64 -13.51 -12.68
N TRP A 364 17.50 -14.37 -11.69
CA TRP A 364 17.88 -14.08 -10.33
C TRP A 364 18.91 -15.11 -9.87
N LYS A 365 20.12 -14.65 -9.62
CA LYS A 365 21.16 -15.42 -8.94
C LYS A 365 21.27 -14.92 -7.51
N SER A 366 20.76 -15.73 -6.57
CA SER A 366 20.72 -15.39 -5.14
C SER A 366 22.06 -14.83 -4.65
N ASP A 367 21.98 -13.78 -3.85
CA ASP A 367 23.11 -13.08 -3.21
C ASP A 367 24.14 -12.52 -4.21
N GLN A 368 23.81 -12.44 -5.50
CA GLN A 368 24.71 -11.93 -6.53
C GLN A 368 24.07 -10.85 -7.39
N TYR A 369 23.03 -11.20 -8.17
CA TYR A 369 22.34 -10.23 -9.00
C TYR A 369 20.93 -10.65 -9.44
N ILE A 370 20.11 -9.67 -9.76
CA ILE A 370 18.88 -9.79 -10.54
C ILE A 370 19.07 -9.04 -11.86
N LEU A 371 18.80 -9.71 -12.97
CA LEU A 371 18.88 -9.19 -14.33
C LEU A 371 17.48 -9.03 -14.90
N LEU A 372 17.19 -7.83 -15.40
CA LEU A 372 16.00 -7.51 -16.16
C LEU A 372 16.39 -6.96 -17.53
N ASP A 373 15.68 -7.37 -18.58
CA ASP A 373 15.83 -6.82 -19.91
C ASP A 373 14.72 -5.81 -20.18
N ARG A 374 14.99 -4.80 -21.01
CA ARG A 374 14.00 -3.85 -21.46
C ARG A 374 12.85 -4.57 -22.18
N PHE A 375 11.62 -4.14 -21.89
CA PHE A 375 10.44 -4.55 -22.65
C PHE A 375 10.24 -3.58 -23.83
N ASP A 376 10.52 -4.05 -25.05
CA ASP A 376 10.45 -3.20 -26.25
C ASP A 376 9.00 -2.77 -26.59
N ASP A 377 8.02 -3.59 -26.21
CA ASP A 377 6.57 -3.39 -26.42
C ASP A 377 5.89 -2.58 -25.28
N TYR A 378 6.68 -1.98 -24.38
CA TYR A 378 6.15 -1.23 -23.25
C TYR A 378 5.32 -0.01 -23.70
N TRP A 379 4.14 0.16 -23.10
CA TRP A 379 3.09 1.07 -23.58
C TRP A 379 3.47 2.57 -23.52
N GLU A 380 4.41 2.97 -22.66
CA GLU A 380 4.91 4.35 -22.57
C GLU A 380 6.12 4.60 -23.49
N GLY A 381 6.55 3.57 -24.21
CA GLY A 381 7.77 3.57 -25.00
C GLY A 381 8.94 2.93 -24.26
N PRO A 382 9.80 2.19 -24.97
CA PRO A 382 10.86 1.40 -24.36
C PRO A 382 11.90 2.29 -23.66
N SER A 383 12.45 1.80 -22.54
CA SER A 383 13.53 2.50 -21.83
C SER A 383 14.77 2.74 -22.69
N ASN A 384 15.55 3.78 -22.35
CA ASN A 384 16.74 4.15 -23.10
C ASN A 384 17.88 3.13 -23.00
N TYR A 385 17.94 2.38 -21.90
CA TYR A 385 18.91 1.31 -21.69
C TYR A 385 18.25 -0.07 -21.83
N LYS A 386 19.04 -1.05 -22.28
CA LYS A 386 18.58 -2.39 -22.63
C LYS A 386 18.48 -3.34 -21.45
N ARG A 387 19.29 -3.14 -20.41
CA ARG A 387 19.35 -4.05 -19.25
C ARG A 387 19.42 -3.28 -17.94
N PHE A 388 18.62 -3.69 -16.98
CA PHE A 388 18.73 -3.28 -15.58
C PHE A 388 19.37 -4.41 -14.79
N ILE A 389 20.48 -4.15 -14.13
CA ILE A 389 21.22 -5.14 -13.34
C ILE A 389 21.25 -4.66 -11.89
N TYR A 390 20.56 -5.41 -11.03
CA TYR A 390 20.52 -5.17 -9.59
C TYR A 390 21.55 -6.09 -8.93
N ARG A 391 22.69 -5.54 -8.49
CA ARG A 391 23.79 -6.30 -7.87
C ARG A 391 23.70 -6.24 -6.35
N ILE A 392 23.84 -7.39 -5.71
CA ILE A 392 23.79 -7.49 -4.26
C ILE A 392 25.22 -7.34 -3.74
N ILE A 393 25.48 -6.24 -3.05
CA ILE A 393 26.77 -5.89 -2.46
C ILE A 393 26.48 -5.41 -1.02
N PRO A 394 26.49 -6.31 -0.02
CA PRO A 394 26.01 -6.03 1.34
C PRO A 394 26.97 -5.17 2.19
N ASP A 395 27.94 -4.51 1.56
CA ASP A 395 28.90 -3.62 2.22
C ASP A 395 29.01 -2.29 1.47
N LEU A 396 28.70 -1.19 2.17
CA LEU A 396 28.65 0.15 1.58
C LEU A 396 30.02 0.66 1.11
N LEU A 397 31.11 0.25 1.77
CA LEU A 397 32.47 0.62 1.36
C LEU A 397 32.85 -0.08 0.06
N THR A 398 32.49 -1.35 -0.09
CA THR A 398 32.67 -2.10 -1.33
C THR A 398 31.87 -1.47 -2.47
N GLN A 399 30.61 -1.10 -2.24
CA GLN A 399 29.81 -0.38 -3.23
C GLN A 399 30.48 0.94 -3.65
N GLU A 400 31.04 1.69 -2.70
CA GLU A 400 31.75 2.94 -2.98
C GLU A 400 32.98 2.68 -3.88
N MET A 401 33.78 1.68 -3.55
CA MET A 401 34.97 1.30 -4.34
C MET A 401 34.60 0.84 -5.75
N GLU A 402 33.52 0.08 -5.87
CA GLU A 402 32.96 -0.35 -7.16
C GLU A 402 32.43 0.84 -7.98
N PHE A 403 31.80 1.81 -7.34
CA PHE A 403 31.38 3.04 -8.00
C PHE A 403 32.59 3.83 -8.54
N TYR A 404 33.68 3.92 -7.77
CA TYR A 404 34.93 4.53 -8.24
C TYR A 404 35.58 3.79 -9.40
N ALA A 405 35.54 2.46 -9.37
CA ALA A 405 35.98 1.62 -10.49
C ALA A 405 35.05 1.72 -11.71
N GLY A 406 33.87 2.33 -11.53
CA GLY A 406 32.85 2.46 -12.55
C GLY A 406 32.13 1.15 -12.87
N THR A 407 32.19 0.14 -12.00
CA THR A 407 31.52 -1.17 -12.18
C THR A 407 30.03 -1.14 -11.81
N ILE A 408 29.59 -0.07 -11.12
CA ILE A 408 28.18 0.27 -10.89
C ILE A 408 27.92 1.71 -11.33
N ASP A 409 26.70 2.02 -11.75
CA ASP A 409 26.34 3.33 -12.34
C ASP A 409 25.66 4.28 -11.34
N ILE A 410 25.16 3.76 -10.21
CA ILE A 410 24.63 4.56 -9.11
C ILE A 410 25.17 4.06 -7.77
N TYR A 411 25.50 5.00 -6.90
CA TYR A 411 25.89 4.76 -5.51
C TYR A 411 24.84 5.36 -4.58
N GLY A 412 24.54 4.67 -3.47
CA GLY A 412 23.49 5.02 -2.53
C GLY A 412 22.16 4.34 -2.87
N GLU A 413 21.52 3.79 -1.84
CA GLU A 413 20.25 3.07 -1.96
C GLU A 413 19.12 3.92 -1.40
N ALA A 414 17.99 4.03 -2.11
CA ALA A 414 16.81 4.66 -1.53
C ALA A 414 16.32 3.87 -0.30
N PRO A 415 15.66 4.50 0.68
CA PRO A 415 15.54 5.94 0.89
C PRO A 415 16.80 6.57 1.53
N GLY A 416 17.85 5.80 1.84
CA GLY A 416 19.04 6.27 2.56
C GLY A 416 19.98 7.17 1.76
N GLY A 417 19.99 7.03 0.43
CA GLY A 417 20.82 7.77 -0.50
C GLY A 417 22.33 7.56 -0.29
N VAL A 418 23.12 8.48 -0.84
CA VAL A 418 24.57 8.56 -0.61
C VAL A 418 24.81 9.19 0.77
N PRO A 419 25.66 8.61 1.65
CA PRO A 419 25.99 9.25 2.92
C PRO A 419 26.53 10.68 2.70
N PRO A 420 26.04 11.71 3.43
CA PRO A 420 26.31 13.10 3.09
C PRO A 420 27.79 13.50 3.03
N HIS A 421 28.63 12.90 3.89
CA HIS A 421 30.08 13.12 3.85
C HIS A 421 30.73 12.63 2.54
N GLN A 422 30.20 11.56 1.94
CA GLN A 422 30.70 11.01 0.69
C GLN A 422 30.22 11.83 -0.50
N ALA A 423 28.95 12.25 -0.50
CA ALA A 423 28.45 13.20 -1.48
C ALA A 423 29.30 14.47 -1.49
N LYS A 424 29.66 14.99 -0.30
CA LYS A 424 30.55 16.15 -0.17
C LYS A 424 31.95 15.92 -0.73
N ARG A 425 32.51 14.72 -0.56
CA ARG A 425 33.84 14.35 -1.08
C ARG A 425 33.85 14.32 -2.62
N LEU A 426 32.76 13.89 -3.24
CA LEU A 426 32.66 13.72 -4.70
C LEU A 426 32.07 14.93 -5.44
N GLU A 427 31.51 15.90 -4.71
CA GLU A 427 30.85 17.09 -5.26
C GLU A 427 31.67 17.85 -6.31
N LYS A 428 32.99 17.88 -6.18
CA LYS A 428 33.90 18.64 -7.07
C LYS A 428 34.53 17.80 -8.18
N ASP A 429 34.26 16.50 -8.21
CA ASP A 429 34.83 15.60 -9.21
C ASP A 429 33.91 15.52 -10.43
N PRO A 430 34.34 16.00 -11.62
CA PRO A 430 33.48 16.07 -12.80
C PRO A 430 33.07 14.71 -13.36
N ARG A 431 33.64 13.60 -12.85
CA ARG A 431 33.25 12.24 -13.23
C ARG A 431 31.91 11.81 -12.61
N TYR A 432 31.48 12.48 -11.54
CA TYR A 432 30.28 12.12 -10.80
C TYR A 432 29.25 13.24 -10.83
N GLN A 433 27.99 12.85 -10.82
CA GLN A 433 26.87 13.76 -10.65
C GLN A 433 26.16 13.43 -9.35
N SER A 434 25.97 14.44 -8.51
CA SER A 434 25.22 14.32 -7.26
C SER A 434 23.85 14.96 -7.44
N PHE A 435 22.82 14.26 -6.98
CA PHE A 435 21.46 14.77 -6.89
C PHE A 435 21.07 14.81 -5.41
N SER A 436 20.56 15.95 -4.95
CA SER A 436 20.06 16.11 -3.58
C SER A 436 18.62 16.60 -3.61
N GLY A 437 17.81 15.99 -2.75
CA GLY A 437 16.41 16.32 -2.56
C GLY A 437 15.88 15.67 -1.28
N THR A 438 14.81 16.22 -0.74
CA THR A 438 14.14 15.65 0.42
C THR A 438 13.42 14.36 0.04
N THR A 439 13.73 13.26 0.73
CA THR A 439 13.03 11.99 0.54
C THR A 439 11.61 12.06 1.10
N PHE A 440 10.71 11.21 0.59
CA PHE A 440 9.36 11.07 1.13
C PHE A 440 9.36 10.15 2.37
N GLY A 441 10.12 10.55 3.38
CA GLY A 441 10.29 9.80 4.63
C GLY A 441 10.90 10.66 5.72
N TYR A 442 11.03 10.07 6.91
CA TYR A 442 11.65 10.74 8.05
C TYR A 442 12.40 9.75 8.94
N TYR A 443 13.40 10.26 9.66
CA TYR A 443 14.11 9.52 10.70
C TYR A 443 13.58 9.93 12.06
N TYR A 444 13.42 8.97 12.97
CA TYR A 444 12.89 9.20 14.31
C TYR A 444 13.47 8.23 15.33
N ILE A 445 13.33 8.59 16.60
CA ILE A 445 13.56 7.67 17.73
C ILE A 445 12.19 7.16 18.18
N GLY A 446 11.96 5.85 18.02
CA GLY A 446 10.72 5.20 18.44
C GLY A 446 10.79 4.77 19.90
N TYR A 447 10.02 5.40 20.78
CA TYR A 447 9.89 4.99 22.18
C TYR A 447 8.79 3.94 22.35
N ASN A 448 9.13 2.76 22.89
CA ASN A 448 8.14 1.74 23.21
C ASN A 448 7.35 2.13 24.47
N MET A 449 6.21 2.80 24.28
CA MET A 449 5.34 3.30 25.36
C MET A 449 4.72 2.21 26.25
N ARG A 450 4.91 0.92 25.92
CA ARG A 450 4.48 -0.21 26.77
C ARG A 450 5.51 -0.56 27.85
N ARG A 451 6.70 0.04 27.82
CA ARG A 451 7.82 -0.26 28.73
C ARG A 451 8.19 0.97 29.55
N LYS A 452 8.27 0.82 30.87
CA LYS A 452 8.86 1.84 31.76
C LYS A 452 10.33 2.10 31.37
N PRO A 453 10.83 3.35 31.42
CA PRO A 453 10.12 4.59 31.81
C PRO A 453 9.46 5.33 30.63
N PHE A 454 9.32 4.72 29.45
CA PHE A 454 8.83 5.38 28.24
C PHE A 454 7.30 5.52 28.18
N ASP A 455 6.56 4.95 29.12
CA ASP A 455 5.14 5.18 29.33
C ASP A 455 4.85 6.62 29.79
N ASP A 456 5.77 7.24 30.56
CA ASP A 456 5.62 8.62 31.03
C ASP A 456 5.93 9.65 29.91
N PRO A 457 4.98 10.54 29.55
CA PRO A 457 5.22 11.61 28.57
C PRO A 457 6.31 12.61 28.98
N LYS A 458 6.54 12.84 30.28
CA LYS A 458 7.60 13.73 30.77
C LYS A 458 8.98 13.20 30.42
N VAL A 459 9.19 11.88 30.58
CA VAL A 459 10.44 11.20 30.22
C VAL A 459 10.72 11.36 28.72
N ARG A 460 9.72 11.10 27.87
CA ARG A 460 9.89 11.26 26.41
C ARG A 460 10.20 12.71 26.01
N ARG A 461 9.57 13.68 26.68
CA ARG A 461 9.83 15.11 26.45
C ARG A 461 11.24 15.50 26.91
N ALA A 462 11.69 15.04 28.09
CA ALA A 462 13.04 15.27 28.57
C ALA A 462 14.09 14.71 27.61
N LEU A 463 13.92 13.47 27.14
CA LEU A 463 14.83 12.85 26.18
C LEU A 463 14.87 13.64 24.85
N GLY A 464 13.73 14.13 24.36
CA GLY A 464 13.70 15.00 23.18
C GLY A 464 14.42 16.33 23.37
N MET A 465 14.30 16.96 24.55
CA MET A 465 14.99 18.21 24.90
C MET A 465 16.50 18.03 25.07
N ALA A 466 16.96 16.82 25.43
CA ALA A 466 18.37 16.52 25.61
C ALA A 466 19.13 16.31 24.28
N ILE A 467 18.44 16.18 23.15
CA ILE A 467 19.04 15.90 21.84
C ILE A 467 19.14 17.18 21.00
N ASP A 468 20.37 17.57 20.66
CA ASP A 468 20.63 18.70 19.76
C ASP A 468 20.49 18.28 18.29
N VAL A 469 19.25 18.30 17.79
CA VAL A 469 18.93 17.94 16.40
C VAL A 469 19.64 18.86 15.39
N ASN A 470 19.86 20.14 15.74
CA ASN A 470 20.55 21.08 14.85
C ASN A 470 22.02 20.70 14.65
N LYS A 471 22.71 20.25 15.71
CA LYS A 471 24.07 19.71 15.59
C LYS A 471 24.12 18.41 14.79
N ILE A 472 23.12 17.53 14.94
CA ILE A 472 23.03 16.32 14.12
C ILE A 472 22.92 16.69 12.63
N ILE A 473 22.00 17.58 12.29
CA ILE A 473 21.83 18.06 10.90
C ILE A 473 23.14 18.66 10.37
N LYS A 474 23.80 19.51 11.16
CA LYS A 474 25.02 20.19 10.74
C LYS A 474 26.21 19.26 10.55
N TYR A 475 26.51 18.42 11.56
CA TYR A 475 27.78 17.69 11.63
C TYR A 475 27.68 16.24 11.16
N VAL A 476 26.53 15.58 11.38
CA VAL A 476 26.32 14.19 10.95
C VAL A 476 25.74 14.16 9.54
N LEU A 477 24.75 15.01 9.26
CA LEU A 477 24.07 15.04 7.96
C LEU A 477 24.64 16.09 7.00
N TYR A 478 25.67 16.85 7.36
CA TYR A 478 26.30 17.86 6.48
C TYR A 478 25.30 18.87 5.88
N ASN A 479 24.30 19.26 6.68
CA ASN A 479 23.15 20.10 6.27
C ASN A 479 22.26 19.48 5.18
N GLN A 480 22.36 18.17 4.90
CA GLN A 480 21.49 17.42 3.98
C GLN A 480 20.30 16.81 4.72
N GLY A 481 19.55 17.65 5.45
CA GLY A 481 18.39 17.19 6.20
C GLY A 481 17.62 18.35 6.78
N GLU A 482 16.31 18.15 6.89
CA GLU A 482 15.41 19.14 7.47
C GLU A 482 14.78 18.63 8.76
N ARG A 483 14.69 19.52 9.74
CA ARG A 483 13.96 19.25 10.97
C ARG A 483 12.46 19.28 10.71
N ILE A 484 11.75 18.26 11.17
CA ILE A 484 10.29 18.16 11.15
C ILE A 484 9.74 17.97 12.56
N THR A 485 8.46 18.26 12.78
CA THR A 485 7.80 18.21 14.11
C THR A 485 6.71 17.16 14.25
N GLY A 486 6.41 16.41 13.19
CA GLY A 486 5.36 15.40 13.19
C GLY A 486 5.63 14.23 12.23
N PRO A 487 4.68 13.30 12.12
CA PRO A 487 4.82 12.09 11.29
C PRO A 487 4.53 12.35 9.80
N PHE A 488 4.31 13.61 9.41
CA PHE A 488 4.12 14.01 8.03
C PHE A 488 5.38 14.70 7.53
N VAL A 489 5.73 14.48 6.27
CA VAL A 489 6.86 15.17 5.64
C VAL A 489 6.42 16.55 5.16
N LYS A 490 7.34 17.54 5.19
CA LYS A 490 7.05 18.95 4.87
C LYS A 490 6.51 19.17 3.45
N GLN A 491 6.81 18.24 2.54
CA GLN A 491 6.34 18.27 1.15
C GLN A 491 4.83 18.03 1.02
N THR A 492 4.12 17.67 2.10
CA THR A 492 2.68 17.40 2.10
C THR A 492 1.87 18.56 2.68
N GLU A 493 0.67 18.79 2.15
CA GLU A 493 -0.29 19.76 2.70
C GLU A 493 -0.76 19.42 4.13
N PHE A 494 -0.56 18.18 4.56
CA PHE A 494 -0.92 17.67 5.89
C PHE A 494 0.13 18.01 6.96
N TYR A 495 1.29 18.52 6.57
CA TYR A 495 2.30 18.97 7.52
C TYR A 495 1.90 20.29 8.16
N ASN A 496 1.64 20.27 9.46
CA ASN A 496 1.31 21.48 10.21
C ASN A 496 2.56 22.31 10.52
N GLN A 497 2.75 23.40 9.76
CA GLN A 497 3.89 24.32 9.91
C GLN A 497 3.83 25.17 11.18
N ALA A 498 2.68 25.27 11.86
CA ALA A 498 2.53 26.06 13.08
C ALA A 498 3.04 25.35 14.34
N ILE A 499 3.37 24.05 14.25
CA ILE A 499 3.90 23.30 15.40
C ILE A 499 5.39 23.58 15.52
N GLU A 500 5.76 24.31 16.58
CA GLU A 500 7.15 24.59 16.91
C GLU A 500 7.89 23.33 17.39
N PRO A 501 9.15 23.13 16.97
CA PRO A 501 9.95 22.01 17.44
C PRO A 501 10.31 22.15 18.92
N LEU A 502 10.41 21.00 19.60
CA LEU A 502 10.88 20.96 20.98
C LEU A 502 12.31 21.56 21.08
N PRO A 503 12.56 22.58 21.94
CA PRO A 503 13.88 23.18 22.02
C PRO A 503 14.90 22.22 22.64
N HIS A 504 16.17 22.38 22.23
CA HIS A 504 17.27 21.71 22.91
C HIS A 504 17.58 22.45 24.22
N ASP A 505 17.20 21.86 25.34
CA ASP A 505 17.31 22.41 26.69
C ASP A 505 17.60 21.29 27.71
N PRO A 506 18.87 20.84 27.82
CA PRO A 506 19.25 19.80 28.78
C PRO A 506 18.95 20.14 30.26
N PRO A 507 19.13 21.39 30.74
CA PRO A 507 18.69 21.76 32.08
C PRO A 507 17.18 21.60 32.31
N GLY A 508 16.35 22.02 31.36
CA GLY A 508 14.90 21.80 31.44
C GLY A 508 14.52 20.33 31.35
N ALA A 509 15.27 19.53 30.57
CA ALA A 509 15.09 18.09 30.51
C ALA A 509 15.33 17.42 31.87
N LEU A 510 16.40 17.80 32.58
CA LEU A 510 16.70 17.24 33.90
C LEU A 510 15.59 17.53 34.91
N LYS A 511 15.06 18.77 34.92
CA LYS A 511 13.92 19.16 35.76
C LYS A 511 12.63 18.38 35.49
N LEU A 512 12.47 17.79 34.30
CA LEU A 512 11.33 16.93 33.98
C LEU A 512 11.50 15.49 34.49
N LEU A 513 12.73 15.10 34.84
CA LEU A 513 13.09 13.77 35.33
C LEU A 513 13.27 13.70 36.86
N GLU A 514 13.44 14.86 37.51
CA GLU A 514 13.30 15.07 38.96
C GLU A 514 11.82 15.05 39.38
#